data_AF-A0A0G0UQK1-F1
#
_entry.id   AF-A0A0G0UQK1-F1
#
_cell.length_a   1.000
_cell.length_b   1.000
_cell.length_c   1.000
_cell.angle_alpha   90.00
_cell.angle_beta   90.00
_cell.angle_gamma   90.00
#
_symmetry.space_group_name_H-M   'P 1'
#
loop_
_entity.id
_entity.type
_entity.pdbx_description
1 polymer ?
#
loop_
_entity_poly.entity_id
_entity_poly.type
_entity_poly.pdbx_seq_one_letter_code
_entity_poly.pdbx_strand_id
1 'polypeptide(L)'
;YFWDKLLIKNGEYITLKRGEYLEGLAEYDKSVISEERLKQYEIEEVAAATTLVGPHRDDFTINLNGRDVSKYGSRGEQRMAVLRLKRKEIEYLGGNPLLLLDDIFSELDHKHREEVMNLVKNYSGQVIMTTADRHLLPSFAKASEGQAIYNVIEL
;
A
#
# COMPACT_ATOMS: atom_id res chain seq x y z
N TYR A 1 -33.72 10.45 -2.40
CA TYR A 1 -33.29 11.87 -2.45
C TYR A 1 -32.39 12.33 -1.30
N PHE A 2 -32.70 12.16 0.00
CA PHE A 2 -31.73 12.54 1.07
C PHE A 2 -30.54 11.56 1.14
N TRP A 3 -30.84 10.26 1.16
CA TRP A 3 -29.82 9.21 1.28
C TRP A 3 -28.86 9.17 0.09
N ASP A 4 -29.35 9.34 -1.12
CA ASP A 4 -28.52 9.36 -2.33
C ASP A 4 -27.51 10.51 -2.30
N LYS A 5 -27.94 11.70 -1.86
CA LYS A 5 -27.05 12.86 -1.70
C LYS A 5 -25.97 12.61 -0.64
N LEU A 6 -26.33 11.97 0.47
CA LEU A 6 -25.37 11.60 1.51
C LEU A 6 -24.38 10.55 1.00
N LEU A 7 -24.86 9.55 0.26
CA LEU A 7 -24.04 8.51 -0.33
C LEU A 7 -23.04 9.10 -1.35
N ILE A 8 -23.52 9.94 -2.27
CA ILE A 8 -22.67 10.62 -3.27
C ILE A 8 -21.62 11.47 -2.57
N LYS A 9 -22.02 12.33 -1.61
CA LYS A 9 -21.08 13.19 -0.89
C LYS A 9 -19.97 12.41 -0.17
N ASN A 10 -20.33 11.34 0.54
CA ASN A 10 -19.32 10.53 1.24
C ASN A 10 -18.48 9.70 0.28
N GLY A 11 -19.07 9.21 -0.82
CA GLY A 11 -18.33 8.49 -1.83
C GLY A 11 -17.30 9.37 -2.53
N GLU A 12 -17.67 10.60 -2.89
CA GLU A 12 -16.75 11.61 -3.42
C GLU A 12 -15.61 11.91 -2.44
N TYR A 13 -15.91 12.04 -1.14
CA TYR A 13 -14.88 12.25 -0.12
C TYR A 13 -13.87 11.09 -0.06
N ILE A 14 -14.35 9.84 -0.09
CA ILE A 14 -13.48 8.64 -0.07
C ILE A 14 -12.61 8.61 -1.32
N THR A 15 -13.20 8.81 -2.51
CA THR A 15 -12.48 8.82 -3.78
C THR A 15 -11.41 9.92 -3.79
N LEU A 16 -11.73 11.11 -3.28
CA LEU A 16 -10.76 12.20 -3.16
C LEU A 16 -9.58 11.80 -2.26
N LYS A 17 -9.85 11.25 -1.07
CA LYS A 17 -8.80 10.87 -0.13
C LYS A 17 -7.92 9.73 -0.63
N ARG A 18 -8.50 8.78 -1.37
CA ARG A 18 -7.72 7.73 -2.05
C ARG A 18 -6.85 8.29 -3.17
N GLY A 19 -7.37 9.25 -3.95
CA GLY A 19 -6.59 9.97 -4.95
C GLY A 19 -5.38 10.68 -4.34
N GLU A 20 -5.58 11.43 -3.25
CA GLU A 20 -4.50 12.08 -2.51
C GLU A 20 -3.46 11.07 -1.96
N TYR A 21 -3.93 9.91 -1.46
CA TYR A 21 -3.04 8.87 -0.94
C TYR A 21 -2.19 8.20 -2.04
N LEU A 22 -2.79 7.92 -3.19
CA LEU A 22 -2.16 7.22 -4.32
C LEU A 22 -1.36 8.14 -5.25
N GLU A 23 -1.43 9.46 -5.06
CA GLU A 23 -0.74 10.45 -5.87
C GLU A 23 0.77 10.17 -5.92
N GLY A 24 1.29 10.04 -7.15
CA GLY A 24 2.71 9.74 -7.41
C GLY A 24 3.12 8.28 -7.14
N LEU A 25 2.20 7.41 -6.71
CA LEU A 25 2.47 5.99 -6.41
C LEU A 25 1.79 5.04 -7.39
N ALA A 26 0.56 5.34 -7.77
CA ALA A 26 -0.25 4.49 -8.63
C ALA A 26 -1.15 5.33 -9.54
N GLU A 27 -1.52 4.73 -10.67
CA GLU A 27 -2.63 5.20 -11.47
C GLU A 27 -3.93 4.76 -10.78
N TYR A 28 -4.73 5.73 -10.36
CA TYR A 28 -5.96 5.48 -9.62
C TYR A 28 -7.17 5.44 -10.56
N ASP A 29 -7.83 4.27 -10.63
CA ASP A 29 -9.06 4.07 -11.40
C ASP A 29 -10.27 4.25 -10.48
N LYS A 30 -10.92 5.41 -10.60
CA LYS A 30 -12.04 5.78 -9.74
C LYS A 30 -13.38 5.38 -10.35
N SER A 31 -14.17 4.65 -9.58
CA SER A 31 -15.58 4.43 -9.86
C SER A 31 -16.39 5.61 -9.33
N VAL A 32 -16.46 6.66 -10.17
CA VAL A 32 -17.18 7.90 -9.85
C VAL A 32 -18.62 7.57 -9.44
N ILE A 33 -19.06 8.09 -8.31
CA ILE A 33 -20.45 8.05 -7.86
C ILE A 33 -21.15 9.35 -8.24
N SER A 34 -22.30 9.26 -8.90
CA SER A 34 -23.14 10.42 -9.24
C SER A 34 -24.60 9.98 -9.39
N GLU A 35 -25.54 10.93 -9.37
CA GLU A 35 -26.95 10.62 -9.59
C GLU A 35 -27.18 10.00 -10.98
N GLU A 36 -26.45 10.47 -12.01
CA GLU A 36 -26.54 9.95 -13.37
C GLU A 36 -26.05 8.51 -13.45
N ARG A 37 -24.93 8.18 -12.78
CA ARG A 37 -24.38 6.82 -12.80
C ARG A 37 -25.25 5.83 -12.02
N LEU A 38 -25.78 6.24 -10.86
CA LEU A 38 -26.72 5.40 -10.12
C LEU A 38 -27.97 5.06 -10.94
N LYS A 39 -28.51 6.02 -11.69
CA LYS A 39 -29.62 5.78 -12.61
C LYS A 39 -29.22 4.93 -13.82
N GLN A 40 -28.02 5.14 -14.35
CA GLN A 40 -27.53 4.40 -15.52
C GLN A 40 -27.45 2.89 -15.26
N TYR A 41 -27.04 2.49 -14.05
CA TYR A 41 -26.83 1.07 -13.70
C TYR A 41 -27.96 0.46 -12.88
N GLU A 42 -29.11 1.15 -12.71
CA GLU A 42 -30.20 0.72 -11.82
C GLU A 42 -30.70 -0.70 -12.16
N ILE A 43 -30.84 -1.02 -13.46
CA ILE A 43 -31.32 -2.34 -13.92
C ILE A 43 -30.24 -3.41 -13.73
N GLU A 44 -29.00 -3.08 -14.07
CA GLU A 44 -27.84 -3.95 -13.95
C GLU A 44 -27.52 -4.30 -12.49
N GLU A 45 -27.68 -3.35 -11.57
CA GLU A 45 -27.47 -3.55 -10.13
C GLU A 45 -28.49 -4.53 -9.54
N VAL A 46 -29.74 -4.49 -10.00
CA VAL A 46 -30.78 -5.46 -9.62
C VAL A 46 -30.41 -6.85 -10.12
N ALA A 47 -29.98 -6.97 -11.39
CA ALA A 47 -29.57 -8.25 -11.97
C ALA A 47 -28.32 -8.84 -11.29
N ALA A 48 -27.37 -7.97 -10.89
CA ALA A 48 -26.15 -8.35 -10.21
C ALA A 48 -26.33 -8.55 -8.69
N ALA A 49 -27.49 -8.17 -8.13
CA ALA A 49 -27.78 -8.14 -6.70
C ALA A 49 -26.71 -7.40 -5.85
N THR A 50 -26.09 -6.37 -6.44
CA THR A 50 -25.01 -5.60 -5.81
C THR A 50 -24.87 -4.23 -6.47
N THR A 51 -24.40 -3.24 -5.70
CA THR A 51 -24.09 -1.90 -6.23
C THR A 51 -22.83 -1.95 -7.10
N LEU A 52 -22.93 -1.39 -8.29
CA LEU A 52 -21.91 -1.36 -9.34
C LEU A 52 -21.20 0.00 -9.44
N VAL A 53 -21.71 1.03 -8.77
CA VAL A 53 -21.18 2.40 -8.81
C VAL A 53 -20.70 2.86 -7.43
N GLY A 54 -19.49 3.41 -7.37
CA GLY A 54 -18.95 4.07 -6.18
C GLY A 54 -17.63 3.49 -5.68
N PRO A 55 -17.08 4.08 -4.60
CA PRO A 55 -15.68 3.87 -4.22
C PRO A 55 -15.35 2.42 -3.88
N HIS A 56 -16.30 1.59 -3.48
CA HIS A 56 -16.06 0.15 -3.27
C HIS A 56 -15.65 -0.60 -4.55
N ARG A 57 -15.81 0.03 -5.72
CA ARG A 57 -15.39 -0.48 -7.04
C ARG A 57 -14.15 0.24 -7.58
N ASP A 58 -13.55 1.15 -6.83
CA ASP A 58 -12.28 1.76 -7.25
C ASP A 58 -11.18 0.71 -7.33
N ASP A 59 -10.21 0.96 -8.20
CA ASP A 59 -9.00 0.16 -8.35
C ASP A 59 -7.76 1.07 -8.52
N PHE A 60 -6.57 0.48 -8.50
CA PHE A 60 -5.34 1.20 -8.82
C PHE A 60 -4.31 0.28 -9.45
N THR A 61 -3.49 0.86 -10.33
CA THR A 61 -2.40 0.15 -11.00
C THR A 61 -1.07 0.79 -10.67
N ILE A 62 -0.11 -0.01 -10.17
CA ILE A 62 1.28 0.45 -10.00
C ILE A 62 2.05 0.08 -11.26
N ASN A 63 2.48 1.12 -11.98
CA ASN A 63 3.27 0.97 -13.18
C ASN A 63 4.77 1.16 -12.88
N LEU A 64 5.60 0.26 -13.38
CA LEU A 64 7.05 0.39 -13.38
C LEU A 64 7.54 0.28 -14.82
N ASN A 65 8.24 1.29 -15.34
CA ASN A 65 8.68 1.34 -16.74
C ASN A 65 7.52 1.10 -17.74
N GLY A 66 6.32 1.63 -17.44
CA GLY A 66 5.15 1.54 -18.31
C GLY A 66 4.43 0.19 -18.30
N ARG A 67 4.76 -0.73 -17.39
CA ARG A 67 4.06 -2.02 -17.22
C ARG A 67 3.45 -2.15 -15.83
N ASP A 68 2.29 -2.79 -15.78
CA ASP A 68 1.61 -3.19 -14.55
C ASP A 68 2.48 -4.17 -13.76
N VAL A 69 2.99 -3.72 -12.61
CA VAL A 69 3.89 -4.51 -11.75
C VAL A 69 3.19 -5.75 -11.19
N SER A 70 1.89 -5.66 -10.93
CA SER A 70 1.12 -6.78 -10.37
C SER A 70 1.07 -7.97 -11.34
N LYS A 71 1.04 -7.70 -12.66
CA LYS A 71 0.94 -8.72 -13.70
C LYS A 71 2.29 -9.11 -14.30
N TYR A 72 3.18 -8.14 -14.50
CA TYR A 72 4.40 -8.33 -15.29
C TYR A 72 5.70 -8.05 -14.53
N GLY A 73 5.60 -7.64 -13.25
CA GLY A 73 6.75 -7.46 -12.37
C GLY A 73 7.30 -8.80 -11.89
N SER A 74 8.62 -8.86 -11.74
CA SER A 74 9.26 -9.91 -10.95
C SER A 74 8.80 -9.88 -9.49
N ARG A 75 9.01 -10.98 -8.74
CA ARG A 75 8.68 -11.03 -7.31
C ARG A 75 9.35 -9.90 -6.52
N GLY A 76 10.60 -9.58 -6.83
CA GLY A 76 11.32 -8.46 -6.21
C GLY A 76 10.66 -7.11 -6.51
N GLU A 77 10.30 -6.85 -7.77
CA GLU A 77 9.61 -5.60 -8.15
C GLU A 77 8.24 -5.46 -7.47
N GLN A 78 7.48 -6.55 -7.34
CA GLN A 78 6.20 -6.56 -6.64
C GLN A 78 6.36 -6.25 -5.14
N ARG A 79 7.36 -6.88 -4.49
CA ARG A 79 7.69 -6.59 -3.08
C ARG A 79 8.10 -5.13 -2.89
N MET A 80 8.87 -4.57 -3.81
CA MET A 80 9.28 -3.17 -3.75
C MET A 80 8.12 -2.21 -4.00
N ALA A 81 7.17 -2.55 -4.87
CA ALA A 81 5.94 -1.78 -5.03
C ALA A 81 5.13 -1.75 -3.73
N VAL A 82 4.98 -2.90 -3.06
CA VAL A 82 4.31 -2.99 -1.75
C VAL A 82 5.07 -2.19 -0.70
N LEU A 83 6.40 -2.27 -0.65
CA LEU A 83 7.22 -1.50 0.29
C LEU A 83 7.02 0.02 0.12
N ARG A 84 6.92 0.52 -1.12
CA ARG A 84 6.63 1.93 -1.39
C ARG A 84 5.26 2.34 -0.88
N LEU A 85 4.24 1.51 -1.08
CA LEU A 85 2.90 1.74 -0.50
C LEU A 85 2.96 1.77 1.03
N LYS A 86 3.67 0.84 1.66
CA LYS A 86 3.83 0.80 3.13
C LYS A 86 4.58 2.00 3.67
N ARG A 87 5.59 2.49 2.96
CA ARG A 87 6.27 3.73 3.32
C ARG A 87 5.32 4.92 3.31
N LYS A 88 4.49 5.06 2.27
CA LYS A 88 3.45 6.10 2.22
C LYS A 88 2.44 5.95 3.35
N GLU A 89 2.06 4.73 3.69
CA GLU A 89 1.16 4.42 4.80
C GLU A 89 1.73 4.93 6.13
N ILE A 90 3.02 4.70 6.39
CA ILE A 90 3.72 5.22 7.57
C ILE A 90 3.65 6.75 7.62
N GLU A 91 3.96 7.42 6.50
CA GLU A 91 3.90 8.88 6.40
C GLU A 91 2.47 9.42 6.60
N TYR A 92 1.46 8.71 6.09
CA TYR A 92 0.05 9.06 6.18
C TYR A 92 -0.54 8.89 7.59
N LEU A 93 -0.20 7.79 8.27
CA LEU A 93 -0.67 7.52 9.64
C LEU A 93 -0.01 8.46 10.67
N GLY A 94 1.25 8.83 10.45
CA GLY A 94 2.05 9.57 11.43
C GLY A 94 2.29 8.77 12.71
N GLY A 95 2.90 9.39 13.73
CA GLY A 95 3.00 8.80 15.08
C GLY A 95 3.90 7.55 15.21
N ASN A 96 4.72 7.22 14.21
CA ASN A 96 5.68 6.11 14.22
C ASN A 96 5.06 4.75 14.62
N PRO A 97 4.16 4.17 13.80
CA PRO A 97 3.55 2.86 14.08
C PRO A 97 4.56 1.71 14.28
N LEU A 98 4.17 0.62 14.93
CA LEU A 98 5.00 -0.59 14.96
C LEU A 98 5.11 -1.17 13.53
N LEU A 99 6.32 -1.24 12.99
CA LEU A 99 6.57 -1.80 11.67
C LEU A 99 6.87 -3.30 11.78
N LEU A 100 6.04 -4.11 11.13
CA LEU A 100 6.20 -5.57 11.06
C LEU A 100 6.62 -5.96 9.64
N LEU A 101 7.80 -6.57 9.50
CA LEU A 101 8.36 -7.00 8.21
C LEU A 101 8.60 -8.51 8.22
N ASP A 102 7.67 -9.27 7.67
CA ASP A 102 7.78 -10.73 7.60
C ASP A 102 8.54 -11.15 6.33
N ASP A 103 9.68 -11.83 6.52
CA ASP A 103 10.57 -12.38 5.49
C ASP A 103 10.80 -11.42 4.30
N ILE A 104 10.98 -10.14 4.61
CA ILE A 104 10.99 -9.08 3.60
C ILE A 104 12.20 -9.19 2.65
N PHE A 105 13.27 -9.85 3.09
CA PHE A 105 14.52 -10.00 2.34
C PHE A 105 14.54 -11.19 1.39
N SER A 106 13.57 -12.11 1.49
CA SER A 106 13.50 -13.22 0.54
C SER A 106 13.22 -12.69 -0.87
N GLU A 107 13.92 -13.26 -1.85
CA GLU A 107 13.73 -12.95 -3.28
C GLU A 107 14.06 -11.48 -3.68
N LEU A 108 14.78 -10.74 -2.83
CA LEU A 108 15.34 -9.43 -3.14
C LEU A 108 16.81 -9.52 -3.54
N ASP A 109 17.17 -8.85 -4.63
CA ASP A 109 18.56 -8.59 -5.01
C ASP A 109 19.24 -7.58 -4.05
N HIS A 110 20.55 -7.42 -4.20
CA HIS A 110 21.34 -6.54 -3.34
C HIS A 110 20.81 -5.10 -3.28
N LYS A 111 20.40 -4.53 -4.42
CA LYS A 111 19.92 -3.15 -4.52
C LYS A 111 18.62 -2.99 -3.74
N HIS A 112 17.66 -3.91 -3.93
CA HIS A 112 16.39 -3.86 -3.23
C HIS A 112 16.54 -4.14 -1.73
N ARG A 113 17.46 -5.01 -1.33
CA ARG A 113 17.84 -5.20 0.08
C ARG A 113 18.32 -3.90 0.70
N GLU A 114 19.20 -3.15 0.03
CA GLU A 114 19.67 -1.85 0.52
C GLU A 114 18.52 -0.83 0.68
N GLU A 115 17.55 -0.82 -0.24
CA GLU A 115 16.36 0.05 -0.10
C GLU A 115 15.55 -0.27 1.17
N VAL A 116 15.32 -1.56 1.46
CA VAL A 116 14.66 -1.99 2.70
C VAL A 116 15.50 -1.63 3.93
N MET A 117 16.82 -1.87 3.90
CA MET A 117 17.72 -1.50 4.99
C MET A 117 17.67 -0.01 5.29
N ASN A 118 17.66 0.83 4.25
CA ASN A 118 17.59 2.28 4.39
C ASN A 118 16.25 2.72 4.98
N LEU A 119 15.14 2.09 4.59
CA LEU A 119 13.84 2.34 5.20
C LEU A 119 13.87 2.02 6.70
N VAL A 120 14.40 0.85 7.07
CA VAL A 120 14.46 0.38 8.46
C VAL A 120 15.40 1.22 9.33
N LYS A 121 16.55 1.66 8.80
CA LYS A 121 17.52 2.50 9.53
C LYS A 121 17.03 3.93 9.75
N ASN A 122 16.29 4.48 8.80
CA ASN A 122 15.77 5.85 8.90
C ASN A 122 14.40 5.90 9.61
N TYR A 123 13.85 4.75 9.97
CA TYR A 123 12.59 4.68 10.70
C TYR A 123 12.82 4.96 12.18
N SER A 124 12.12 5.96 12.71
CA SER A 124 12.24 6.35 14.13
C SER A 124 11.31 5.58 15.07
N GLY A 125 10.46 4.70 14.53
CA GLY A 125 9.61 3.80 15.31
C GLY A 125 10.24 2.43 15.54
N GLN A 126 9.50 1.56 16.22
CA GLN A 126 9.93 0.18 16.46
C GLN A 126 9.73 -0.69 15.21
N VAL A 127 10.70 -1.56 14.92
CA VAL A 127 10.64 -2.54 13.81
C VAL A 127 10.81 -3.95 14.36
N ILE A 128 9.88 -4.83 14.01
CA ILE A 128 10.00 -6.29 14.21
C ILE A 128 10.10 -6.92 12.82
N MET A 129 11.10 -7.77 12.62
CA MET A 129 11.29 -8.42 11.34
C MET A 129 11.73 -9.88 11.48
N THR A 130 11.40 -10.68 10.48
CA THR A 130 11.87 -12.07 10.33
C THR A 130 12.73 -12.16 9.07
N THR A 131 13.75 -13.02 9.10
CA THR A 131 14.61 -13.30 7.95
C THR A 131 15.23 -14.66 8.09
N ALA A 132 15.31 -15.40 6.98
CA ALA A 132 16.10 -16.63 6.90
C ALA A 132 17.60 -16.35 6.62
N ASP A 133 17.98 -15.12 6.27
CA ASP A 133 19.35 -14.74 5.92
C ASP A 133 20.09 -14.16 7.14
N ARG A 134 20.88 -15.03 7.79
CA ARG A 134 21.67 -14.68 8.99
C ARG A 134 22.73 -13.60 8.74
N HIS A 135 23.18 -13.41 7.49
CA HIS A 135 24.19 -12.39 7.17
C HIS A 135 23.66 -10.96 7.28
N LEU A 136 22.34 -10.78 7.33
CA LEU A 136 21.73 -9.46 7.49
C LEU A 136 21.73 -8.99 8.96
N LEU A 137 21.78 -9.91 9.94
CA LEU A 137 21.69 -9.59 11.37
C LEU A 137 22.75 -8.58 11.86
N PRO A 138 24.05 -8.70 11.51
CA PRO A 138 25.08 -7.76 11.97
C PRO A 138 24.82 -6.32 11.50
N SER A 139 24.17 -6.16 10.35
CA SER A 139 23.85 -4.84 9.76
C SER A 139 22.76 -4.10 10.54
N PHE A 140 21.92 -4.82 11.29
CA PHE A 140 20.90 -4.25 12.18
C PHE A 140 21.40 -4.08 13.61
N ALA A 141 22.23 -5.00 14.11
CA ALA A 141 22.81 -4.91 15.45
C ALA A 141 23.75 -3.70 15.63
N LYS A 142 24.38 -3.21 14.55
CA LYS A 142 25.16 -1.95 14.58
C LYS A 142 24.28 -0.71 14.49
N ALA A 143 23.05 -0.83 13.99
CA ALA A 143 22.13 0.31 13.84
C ALA A 143 21.38 0.63 15.15
N SER A 144 21.36 -0.29 16.12
CA SER A 144 20.64 -0.13 17.40
C SER A 144 21.32 0.75 18.46
N GLU A 145 22.46 1.37 18.18
CA GLU A 145 23.08 2.33 19.13
C GLU A 145 22.28 3.65 19.26
N GLY A 146 21.21 3.85 18.48
CA GLY A 146 20.25 4.93 18.68
C GLY A 146 18.85 4.56 18.18
N GLN A 147 17.91 4.36 19.12
CA GLN A 147 16.44 4.41 18.96
C GLN A 147 15.64 3.25 18.34
N ALA A 148 16.21 2.21 17.73
CA ALA A 148 15.43 1.08 17.22
C ALA A 148 15.74 -0.25 17.93
N ILE A 149 14.76 -0.81 18.65
CA ILE A 149 14.83 -2.17 19.20
C ILE A 149 14.48 -3.14 18.07
N TYR A 150 15.49 -3.77 17.48
CA TYR A 150 15.32 -4.83 16.48
C TYR A 150 15.22 -6.18 17.18
N ASN A 151 14.01 -6.74 17.24
CA ASN A 151 13.84 -8.17 17.55
C ASN A 151 13.80 -8.92 16.22
N VAL A 152 14.92 -9.54 15.86
CA VAL A 152 14.98 -10.42 14.70
C VAL A 152 14.77 -11.85 15.17
N ILE A 153 13.70 -12.48 14.68
CA ILE A 153 13.40 -13.89 14.97
C ILE A 153 13.90 -14.70 13.78
N GLU A 154 14.81 -15.64 14.05
CA GLU A 154 15.29 -16.63 13.07
C GLU A 154 14.21 -17.72 12.93
N LEU A 155 13.82 -18.03 11.68
CA LEU A 155 12.83 -19.07 11.35
C LEU A 155 13.51 -20.41 11.03
#